data_AF-A0A1M4LG96-F1
#
_entry.id   AF-A0A1M4LG96-F1
#
_cell.length_a   1.000
_cell.length_b   1.000
_cell.length_c   1.000
_cell.angle_alpha   90.00
_cell.angle_beta   90.00
_cell.angle_gamma   90.00
#
_symmetry.space_group_name_H-M   'P 1'
#
loop_
_entity.id
_entity.type
_entity.pdbx_description
1 polymer ?
#
loop_
_entity_poly.entity_id
_entity_poly.type
_entity_poly.pdbx_seq_one_letter_code
_entity_poly.pdbx_strand_id
1 'polypeptide(L)'
;MSKLGNIKICHAAISGRVVLARFGKDPHVALETRDAMNEFWQAVASYAFDGQMPEPGKSAEVSFGGGDEQFVMTVRRLAANPSGGDHHG
;
A
#
# COMPACT_ATOMS: atom_id res chain seq x y z
N MET A 1 3.63 10.95 -26.71
CA MET A 1 2.90 10.48 -25.52
C MET A 1 3.91 10.24 -24.42
N SER A 2 3.71 10.78 -23.21
CA SER A 2 4.65 10.57 -22.11
C SER A 2 4.68 9.07 -21.77
N LYS A 3 5.88 8.50 -21.58
CA LYS A 3 6.06 7.06 -21.27
C LYS A 3 5.36 6.62 -19.97
N LEU A 4 4.97 7.57 -19.12
CA LEU A 4 4.32 7.34 -17.84
C LEU A 4 2.80 7.10 -17.97
N GLY A 5 2.16 7.54 -19.05
CA GLY A 5 0.70 7.44 -19.22
C GLY A 5 0.16 6.01 -19.32
N ASN A 6 1.04 5.03 -19.49
CA ASN A 6 0.68 3.63 -19.65
C ASN A 6 0.97 2.77 -18.42
N ILE A 7 1.40 3.37 -17.30
CA ILE A 7 1.66 2.66 -16.05
C ILE A 7 0.46 2.84 -15.12
N LYS A 8 -0.07 1.75 -14.59
CA LYS A 8 -1.21 1.76 -13.66
C LYS A 8 -0.89 0.93 -12.41
N ILE A 9 -1.45 1.35 -11.28
CA ILE A 9 -1.54 0.52 -10.08
C ILE A 9 -2.67 -0.50 -10.33
N CYS A 10 -2.36 -1.78 -10.16
CA CYS A 10 -3.31 -2.87 -10.41
C CYS A 10 -3.28 -3.88 -9.27
N HIS A 11 -4.38 -4.59 -9.12
CA HIS A 11 -4.45 -5.79 -8.28
C HIS A 11 -4.17 -7.03 -9.14
N ALA A 12 -3.12 -7.78 -8.80
CA ALA A 12 -2.79 -9.04 -9.44
C ALA A 12 -3.60 -10.18 -8.82
N ALA A 13 -4.66 -10.64 -9.53
CA ALA A 13 -5.64 -11.57 -8.99
C ALA A 13 -5.05 -12.90 -8.47
N ILE A 14 -3.99 -13.41 -9.10
CA ILE A 14 -3.38 -14.70 -8.71
C ILE A 14 -2.60 -14.57 -7.40
N SER A 15 -1.82 -13.50 -7.24
CA SER A 15 -0.96 -13.32 -6.06
C SER A 15 -1.62 -12.51 -4.94
N GLY A 16 -2.73 -11.83 -5.22
CA GLY A 16 -3.39 -10.92 -4.28
C GLY A 16 -2.59 -9.65 -4.02
N ARG A 17 -1.64 -9.30 -4.91
CA ARG A 17 -0.67 -8.22 -4.67
C ARG A 17 -0.99 -6.96 -5.47
N VAL A 18 -0.62 -5.82 -4.89
CA VAL A 18 -0.58 -4.56 -5.62
C VAL A 18 0.67 -4.53 -6.49
N VAL A 19 0.48 -4.26 -7.79
CA VAL A 19 1.55 -4.20 -8.78
C VAL A 19 1.48 -2.90 -9.57
N LEU A 20 2.64 -2.46 -10.06
CA LEU A 20 2.70 -1.48 -11.14
C LEU A 20 2.77 -2.23 -12.47
N ALA A 21 1.77 -2.03 -13.31
CA ALA A 21 1.67 -2.68 -14.61
C ALA A 21 1.81 -1.67 -15.73
N ARG A 22 2.66 -1.99 -16.73
CA ARG A 22 2.83 -1.19 -17.94
C ARG A 22 2.06 -1.81 -19.08
N PHE A 23 1.19 -1.02 -19.71
CA PHE A 23 0.34 -1.47 -20.81
C PHE A 23 0.86 -0.99 -22.17
N GLY A 24 0.60 -1.80 -23.20
CA GLY A 24 0.97 -1.54 -24.57
C GLY A 24 -0.12 -0.81 -25.34
N LYS A 25 -0.31 -1.22 -26.60
CA LYS A 25 -1.46 -0.80 -27.40
C LYS A 25 -2.77 -1.42 -26.90
N ASP A 26 -2.68 -2.65 -26.41
CA ASP A 26 -3.79 -3.33 -25.74
C ASP A 26 -3.82 -2.89 -24.26
N PRO A 27 -4.91 -2.25 -23.79
CA PRO A 27 -5.03 -1.79 -22.40
C PRO A 27 -5.39 -2.90 -21.41
N HIS A 28 -5.69 -4.11 -21.89
CA HIS A 28 -6.06 -5.26 -21.05
C HIS A 28 -4.90 -6.23 -20.83
N VAL A 29 -3.85 -6.17 -21.65
CA VAL A 29 -2.67 -7.03 -21.53
C VAL A 29 -1.46 -6.21 -21.05
N ALA A 30 -1.03 -6.48 -19.82
CA ALA A 30 0.17 -5.87 -19.27
C ALA A 30 1.41 -6.46 -19.98
N LEU A 31 2.29 -5.59 -20.47
CA LEU A 31 3.58 -5.97 -21.05
C LEU A 31 4.62 -6.30 -19.97
N GLU A 32 4.48 -5.67 -18.81
CA GLU A 32 5.40 -5.77 -17.69
C GLU A 32 4.65 -5.50 -16.40
N THR A 33 4.96 -6.27 -15.37
CA THR A 33 4.42 -6.10 -14.01
C THR A 33 5.57 -6.08 -13.02
N ARG A 34 5.58 -5.10 -12.13
CA ARG A 34 6.49 -5.02 -11.00
C ARG A 34 5.69 -5.10 -9.72
N ASP A 35 6.16 -5.92 -8.78
CA ASP A 35 5.65 -5.87 -7.41
C ASP A 35 5.74 -4.44 -6.86
N ALA A 36 4.69 -3.98 -6.21
CA ALA A 36 4.64 -2.64 -5.62
C ALA A 36 3.93 -2.65 -4.26
N MET A 37 3.78 -3.82 -3.64
CA MET A 37 3.01 -3.95 -2.41
C MET A 37 3.64 -3.16 -1.25
N ASN A 38 4.96 -3.26 -1.09
CA ASN A 38 5.67 -2.56 -0.03
C ASN A 38 5.61 -1.04 -0.22
N GLU A 39 5.88 -0.56 -1.44
CA GLU A 39 5.81 0.86 -1.77
C GLU A 39 4.39 1.41 -1.64
N PHE A 40 3.38 0.62 -2.00
CA PHE A 40 1.97 0.97 -1.79
C PHE A 40 1.67 1.18 -0.31
N TRP A 41 2.03 0.22 0.56
CA TRP A 41 1.79 0.36 2.00
C TRP A 41 2.61 1.47 2.65
N GLN A 42 3.85 1.70 2.19
CA GLN A 42 4.65 2.84 2.63
C GLN A 42 4.01 4.17 2.25
N ALA A 43 3.48 4.29 1.03
CA ALA A 43 2.77 5.48 0.58
C ALA A 43 1.47 5.70 1.37
N VAL A 44 0.72 4.63 1.66
CA VAL A 44 -0.48 4.69 2.51
C VAL A 44 -0.13 5.17 3.93
N ALA A 45 0.92 4.61 4.54
CA ALA A 45 1.36 5.04 5.86
C ALA A 45 1.83 6.50 5.86
N SER A 46 2.63 6.89 4.86
CA SER A 46 3.06 8.27 4.68
C SER A 46 1.87 9.22 4.53
N TYR A 47 0.89 8.87 3.70
CA TYR A 47 -0.34 9.65 3.53
C TYR A 47 -1.15 9.77 4.83
N ALA A 48 -1.35 8.67 5.56
CA ALA A 48 -2.13 8.64 6.78
C ALA A 48 -1.54 9.49 7.93
N PHE A 49 -0.24 9.80 7.86
CA PHE A 49 0.48 10.55 8.90
C PHE A 49 1.18 11.80 8.35
N ASP A 50 0.72 12.36 7.24
CA ASP A 50 1.24 13.59 6.64
C ASP A 50 2.77 13.59 6.41
N GLY A 51 3.30 12.43 5.99
CA GLY A 51 4.72 12.20 5.75
C GLY A 51 5.57 12.01 7.01
N GLN A 52 4.97 12.05 8.19
CA GLN A 52 5.67 11.90 9.47
C GLN A 52 5.64 10.44 9.94
N MET A 53 6.71 10.03 10.63
CA MET A 53 6.72 8.74 11.31
C MET A 53 5.86 8.85 12.59
N PRO A 54 4.71 8.15 12.68
CA PRO A 54 3.87 8.20 13.87
C PRO A 54 4.57 7.61 15.08
N GLU A 55 4.20 8.01 16.30
CA GLU A 55 4.68 7.33 17.51
C GLU A 55 4.18 5.88 17.60
N PRO A 56 4.93 4.96 18.23
CA PRO A 56 4.47 3.59 18.44
C PRO A 56 3.12 3.57 19.17
N GLY A 57 2.17 2.80 18.67
CA GLY A 57 0.81 2.70 19.20
C GLY A 57 -0.20 3.70 18.63
N LYS A 58 0.26 4.80 17.99
CA LYS A 58 -0.60 5.81 17.38
C LYS A 58 -1.28 5.27 16.12
N SER A 59 -2.55 5.66 15.93
CA SER A 59 -3.36 5.33 14.76
C SER A 59 -3.88 6.57 14.05
N ALA A 60 -4.10 6.43 12.75
CA ALA A 60 -4.81 7.38 11.91
C ALA A 60 -5.93 6.67 11.16
N GLU A 61 -7.04 7.38 10.95
CA GLU A 61 -8.15 6.91 10.12
C GLU A 61 -8.15 7.67 8.81
N VAL A 62 -8.21 6.92 7.71
CA VAL A 62 -8.33 7.43 6.36
C VAL A 62 -9.71 7.06 5.86
N SER A 63 -10.53 8.07 5.57
CA SER A 63 -11.81 7.89 4.87
C SER A 63 -11.61 8.08 3.38
N PHE A 64 -12.14 7.16 2.56
CA PHE A 64 -12.02 7.22 1.11
C PHE A 64 -13.26 6.63 0.43
N GLY A 65 -13.38 6.86 -0.88
CA GLY A 65 -14.55 6.48 -1.67
C GLY A 65 -15.45 7.67 -2.00
N GLY A 66 -16.64 7.39 -2.54
CA GLY A 66 -17.59 8.40 -2.96
C GLY A 66 -18.95 7.81 -3.30
N GLY A 67 -20.01 8.61 -3.16
CA GLY A 67 -21.38 8.13 -3.32
C GLY A 67 -21.74 7.09 -2.26
N ASP A 68 -22.24 5.94 -2.70
CA ASP A 68 -22.65 4.82 -1.83
C ASP A 68 -21.48 3.91 -1.44
N GLU A 69 -20.31 4.08 -2.06
CA GLU A 69 -19.10 3.30 -1.77
C GLU A 69 -18.16 4.12 -0.90
N GLN A 70 -18.38 4.07 0.42
CA GLN A 70 -17.56 4.76 1.42
C GLN A 70 -16.85 3.75 2.31
N PHE A 71 -15.57 4.00 2.56
CA PHE A 71 -14.70 3.09 3.29
C PHE A 71 -13.88 3.87 4.32
N VAL A 72 -13.56 3.19 5.43
CA VAL A 72 -12.64 3.67 6.45
C VAL A 72 -11.52 2.67 6.61
N MET A 73 -10.28 3.15 6.55
CA MET A 73 -9.07 2.37 6.83
C MET A 73 -8.37 2.95 8.05
N THR A 74 -8.11 2.09 9.04
CA THR A 74 -7.30 2.46 10.20
C THR A 74 -5.86 1.97 10.01
N VAL A 75 -4.90 2.88 10.03
CA VAL A 75 -3.46 2.56 10.01
C VAL A 75 -2.89 2.79 11.40
N ARG A 76 -2.22 1.79 11.98
CA ARG A 76 -1.62 1.88 13.31
C ARG A 76 -0.14 1.48 13.27
N ARG A 77 0.73 2.31 13.85
CA ARG A 77 2.11 1.88 14.11
C ARG A 77 2.09 0.92 15.29
N LEU A 78 2.60 -0.28 15.09
CA LEU A 78 2.75 -1.24 16.18
C LEU A 78 3.70 -0.65 17.24
N ALA A 79 3.37 -0.86 18.52
CA ALA A 79 4.33 -0.65 19.59
C ALA A 79 5.55 -1.54 19.29
N ALA A 80 6.76 -1.05 19.55
CA ALA A 80 7.92 -1.94 19.52
C ALA A 80 7.60 -3.11 20.46
N ASN A 81 7.59 -4.35 19.96
CA ASN A 81 7.53 -5.50 20.84
C ASN A 81 8.68 -5.32 21.85
N PRO A 82 8.43 -5.37 23.17
CA PRO A 82 9.54 -5.57 24.07
C PRO A 82 10.15 -6.91 23.67
N SER A 83 11.36 -6.89 23.15
CA SER A 83 12.18 -8.08 22.99
C SER A 83 12.24 -8.74 24.37
N GLY A 84 11.47 -9.80 24.58
CA GLY A 84 11.27 -10.41 25.89
C GLY A 84 11.14 -11.91 25.75
N GLY A 85 12.27 -12.59 25.96
CA GLY A 85 12.37 -14.04 25.95
C GLY A 85 13.83 -14.44 26.02
N ASP A 86 14.50 -14.12 27.13
CA ASP A 86 15.76 -14.75 27.52
C ASP A 86 15.57 -16.27 27.48
N HIS A 87 16.23 -16.95 26.52
CA HIS A 87 16.40 -18.39 26.57
C HIS A 87 17.48 -18.73 27.61
N HIS A 88 17.06 -18.84 28.87
CA HIS A 88 17.77 -19.63 29.86
C HIS A 88 16.83 -20.68 30.46
N GLY A 89 17.13 -21.94 30.13
CA GLY A 89 16.51 -23.17 30.64
C GLY A 89 17.25 -24.36 30.05
#